data_AF-G2FEG8-F1
#
_entry.id   AF-G2FEG8-F1
#
_cell.length_a   1.000
_cell.length_b   1.000
_cell.length_c   1.000
_cell.angle_alpha   90.00
_cell.angle_beta   90.00
_cell.angle_gamma   90.00
#
_symmetry.space_group_name_H-M   'P 1'
#
loop_
_entity.id
_entity.type
_entity.pdbx_description
1 polymer ?
#
loop_
_entity_poly.entity_id
_entity_poly.type
_entity_poly.pdbx_seq_one_letter_code
_entity_poly.pdbx_strand_id
1 'polypeptide(L)'
;MIELIRPDWPAPANVRAAITCRAGGVSLSPYASLNLGDHVGDDPLAVATNQQRLAVALSLPAEPLWLTQVHGCAVADLEDARRGCEADAAFADRPDRVCAVLTADCLPLLLCDQQGERICAVHAGWRGLASGVIEAALRRMGRPGSELLAWLGPAIGPERFRGGGGGAGGLRRPCR
;
A
#
# COMPACT_ATOMS: atom_id res chain seq x y z
N MET A 1 21.94 2.81 -4.28
CA MET A 1 21.24 2.77 -2.98
C MET A 1 19.75 2.90 -3.27
N ILE A 2 18.88 2.21 -2.52
CA ILE A 2 17.42 2.40 -2.65
C ILE A 2 17.05 3.75 -2.06
N GLU A 3 16.37 4.57 -2.84
CA GLU A 3 15.79 5.84 -2.38
C GLU A 3 14.44 5.58 -1.71
N LEU A 4 14.24 6.19 -0.54
CA LEU A 4 13.07 5.98 0.31
C LEU A 4 12.52 7.31 0.79
N ILE A 5 11.20 7.42 0.80
CA ILE A 5 10.47 8.45 1.53
C ILE A 5 10.04 7.86 2.87
N ARG A 6 10.31 8.57 3.96
CA ARG A 6 9.81 8.24 5.29
C ARG A 6 8.57 9.10 5.57
N PRO A 7 7.42 8.50 5.92
CA PRO A 7 6.26 9.27 6.34
C PRO A 7 6.59 10.23 7.48
N ASP A 8 6.30 11.51 7.27
CA ASP A 8 6.33 12.53 8.32
C ASP A 8 4.96 12.57 9.00
N TRP A 9 4.84 11.78 10.07
CA TRP A 9 3.61 11.59 10.84
C TRP A 9 3.96 11.17 12.28
N PRO A 10 3.10 11.42 13.28
CA PRO A 10 3.38 11.12 14.68
C PRO A 10 3.12 9.65 15.03
N ALA A 11 3.51 8.71 14.17
CA ALA A 11 3.29 7.29 14.42
C ALA A 11 4.12 6.78 15.60
N PRO A 12 3.61 5.77 16.33
CA PRO A 12 4.33 5.14 17.44
C PRO A 12 5.69 4.59 17.02
N ALA A 13 6.68 4.61 17.92
CA ALA A 13 8.06 4.21 17.61
C ALA A 13 8.21 2.74 17.14
N ASN A 14 7.26 1.88 17.49
CA ASN A 14 7.17 0.49 17.04
C ASN A 14 6.58 0.32 15.65
N VAL A 15 5.97 1.37 15.06
CA VAL A 15 5.47 1.36 13.68
C VAL A 15 6.54 1.91 12.75
N ARG A 16 7.00 1.06 11.82
CA ARG A 16 7.95 1.47 10.77
C ARG A 16 7.23 1.55 9.44
N ALA A 17 7.40 2.66 8.74
CA ALA A 17 6.85 2.88 7.42
C ALA A 17 7.91 3.42 6.44
N ALA A 18 7.74 3.09 5.17
CA ALA A 18 8.58 3.58 4.07
C ALA A 18 7.80 3.53 2.77
N ILE A 19 8.08 4.47 1.88
CA ILE A 19 7.67 4.43 0.48
C ILE A 19 8.93 4.35 -0.38
N THR A 20 8.91 3.44 -1.35
CA THR A 20 10.01 3.28 -2.29
C THR A 20 9.89 4.30 -3.43
N CYS A 21 11.03 4.80 -3.88
CA CYS A 21 11.13 5.50 -5.15
C CYS A 21 11.62 4.54 -6.25
N ARG A 22 11.66 4.98 -7.50
CA ARG A 22 12.05 4.14 -8.64
C ARG A 22 13.55 3.78 -8.71
N ALA A 23 14.38 4.40 -7.89
CA ALA A 23 15.84 4.29 -7.95
C ALA A 23 16.38 3.15 -7.06
N GLY A 24 17.49 2.53 -7.50
CA GLY A 24 18.26 1.57 -6.70
C GLY A 24 18.02 0.08 -6.98
N GLY A 25 17.25 -0.25 -8.01
CA GLY A 25 17.01 -1.65 -8.41
C GLY A 25 17.88 -2.14 -9.57
N VAL A 26 17.43 -3.18 -10.26
CA VAL A 26 18.09 -3.84 -11.40
C VAL A 26 17.26 -3.93 -12.67
N SER A 27 15.97 -3.56 -12.61
CA SER A 27 15.09 -3.62 -13.78
C SER A 27 15.58 -2.68 -14.88
N LEU A 28 15.37 -3.08 -16.13
CA LEU A 28 15.70 -2.27 -17.31
C LEU A 28 14.49 -1.46 -17.78
N SER A 29 14.69 -0.57 -18.76
CA SER A 29 13.58 0.16 -19.40
C SER A 29 12.54 -0.82 -19.95
N PRO A 30 11.23 -0.56 -19.78
CA PRO A 30 10.61 0.66 -19.23
C PRO A 30 10.50 0.72 -17.69
N TYR A 31 10.91 -0.35 -16.99
CA TYR A 31 10.74 -0.54 -15.54
C TYR A 31 11.91 -0.04 -14.69
N ALA A 32 12.87 0.66 -15.31
CA ALA A 32 14.09 1.09 -14.65
C ALA A 32 13.78 1.97 -13.41
N SER A 33 14.29 1.67 -12.21
CA SER A 33 15.24 0.61 -11.84
C SER A 33 14.71 -0.36 -10.78
N LEU A 34 13.89 0.11 -9.83
CA LEU A 34 13.39 -0.67 -8.69
C LEU A 34 11.91 -1.02 -8.87
N ASN A 35 11.58 -1.78 -9.91
CA ASN A 35 10.24 -2.31 -10.06
C ASN A 35 10.01 -3.48 -9.09
N LEU A 36 8.93 -3.39 -8.31
CA LEU A 36 8.52 -4.39 -7.32
C LEU A 36 7.29 -5.18 -7.77
N GLY A 37 6.64 -4.77 -8.87
CA GLY A 37 5.44 -5.42 -9.39
C GLY A 37 5.79 -6.54 -10.37
N ASP A 38 5.24 -7.72 -10.13
CA ASP A 38 5.43 -8.94 -10.93
C ASP A 38 4.38 -9.12 -12.04
N HIS A 39 3.38 -8.23 -12.14
CA HIS A 39 2.25 -8.34 -13.06
C HIS A 39 2.27 -7.30 -14.20
N VAL A 40 3.35 -6.52 -14.32
CA VAL A 40 3.46 -5.43 -15.32
C VAL A 40 4.27 -5.80 -16.57
N GLY A 41 4.80 -7.02 -16.63
CA GLY A 41 5.57 -7.53 -17.78
C GLY A 41 7.09 -7.27 -17.70
N ASP A 42 7.63 -7.03 -16.50
CA ASP A 42 9.07 -6.98 -16.25
C ASP A 42 9.67 -8.39 -16.13
N ASP A 43 11.00 -8.50 -16.15
CA ASP A 43 11.71 -9.75 -15.89
C ASP A 43 11.46 -10.22 -14.44
N PRO A 44 10.86 -11.41 -14.23
CA PRO A 44 10.60 -11.94 -12.89
C PRO A 44 11.84 -12.04 -12.00
N LEU A 45 13.02 -12.30 -12.58
CA LEU A 45 14.27 -12.37 -11.80
C LEU A 45 14.72 -10.97 -11.35
N ALA A 46 14.51 -9.95 -12.18
CA ALA A 46 14.77 -8.56 -11.82
C ALA A 46 13.83 -8.11 -10.68
N VAL A 47 12.53 -8.42 -10.77
CA VAL A 47 11.55 -8.10 -9.73
C VAL A 47 11.88 -8.80 -8.42
N ALA A 48 12.18 -10.10 -8.45
CA ALA A 48 12.58 -10.84 -7.25
C ALA A 48 13.85 -10.25 -6.61
N THR A 49 14.84 -9.87 -7.42
CA THR A 49 16.06 -9.20 -6.95
C THR A 49 15.76 -7.85 -6.29
N ASN A 50 14.85 -7.05 -6.88
CA ASN A 50 14.43 -5.77 -6.30
C ASN A 50 13.70 -5.95 -4.97
N GLN A 51 12.78 -6.92 -4.87
CA GLN A 51 12.08 -7.25 -3.63
C GLN A 51 13.05 -7.70 -2.52
N GLN A 52 14.04 -8.53 -2.85
CA GLN A 52 15.10 -8.94 -1.92
C GLN A 52 15.95 -7.76 -1.45
N ARG A 53 16.37 -6.88 -2.37
CA ARG A 53 17.13 -5.67 -2.02
C ARG A 53 16.34 -4.75 -1.10
N LEU A 54 15.03 -4.60 -1.33
CA LEU A 54 14.15 -3.83 -0.47
C LEU A 54 14.10 -4.41 0.94
N ALA A 55 13.92 -5.73 1.05
CA ALA A 55 13.88 -6.41 2.34
C ALA A 55 15.14 -6.18 3.16
N VAL A 56 16.31 -6.27 2.53
CA VAL A 56 17.60 -5.99 3.17
C VAL A 56 17.72 -4.50 3.54
N ALA A 57 17.43 -3.60 2.61
CA ALA A 57 17.59 -2.15 2.83
C ALA A 57 16.71 -1.61 3.97
N LEU A 58 15.53 -2.20 4.17
CA LEU A 58 14.62 -1.82 5.25
C LEU A 58 14.75 -2.68 6.52
N SER A 59 15.61 -3.72 6.49
CA SER A 59 15.68 -4.72 7.57
C SER A 59 14.28 -5.22 7.96
N LEU A 60 13.54 -5.67 6.94
CA LEU A 60 12.17 -6.14 7.13
C LEU A 60 12.16 -7.40 8.00
N PRO A 61 11.23 -7.51 8.96
CA PRO A 61 11.16 -8.67 9.84
C PRO A 61 10.56 -9.91 9.16
N ALA A 62 9.86 -9.73 8.05
CA ALA A 62 9.23 -10.78 7.24
C ALA A 62 9.10 -10.32 5.78
N GLU A 63 8.77 -11.26 4.89
CA GLU A 63 8.39 -10.90 3.51
C GLU A 63 7.09 -10.07 3.53
N PRO A 64 7.00 -8.99 2.73
CA PRO A 64 5.73 -8.28 2.55
C PRO A 64 4.64 -9.19 1.99
N LEU A 65 3.41 -9.02 2.46
CA LEU A 65 2.26 -9.63 1.79
C LEU A 65 1.99 -8.90 0.47
N TRP A 66 2.49 -9.45 -0.63
CA TRP A 66 2.18 -8.97 -1.97
C TRP A 66 0.77 -9.41 -2.38
N LEU A 67 -0.08 -8.44 -2.72
CA LEU A 67 -1.47 -8.65 -3.12
C LEU A 67 -1.60 -8.70 -4.64
N THR A 68 -2.62 -9.43 -5.12
CA THR A 68 -3.15 -9.21 -6.47
C THR A 68 -4.17 -8.07 -6.38
N GLN A 69 -3.71 -6.84 -6.65
CA GLN A 69 -4.53 -5.64 -6.54
C GLN A 69 -5.50 -5.51 -7.73
N VAL A 70 -6.81 -5.50 -7.45
CA VAL A 70 -7.88 -5.55 -8.45
C VAL A 70 -8.70 -4.25 -8.52
N HIS A 71 -8.24 -3.19 -7.84
CA HIS A 71 -8.96 -1.91 -7.70
C HIS A 71 -10.34 -2.06 -7.05
N GLY A 72 -10.49 -3.05 -6.16
CA GLY A 72 -11.67 -3.31 -5.33
C GLY A 72 -11.55 -2.69 -3.94
N CYS A 73 -12.24 -3.29 -2.97
CA CYS A 73 -12.29 -2.83 -1.58
C CYS A 73 -12.02 -3.95 -0.54
N ALA A 74 -11.56 -5.12 -0.98
CA ALA A 74 -11.23 -6.22 -0.07
C ALA A 74 -9.96 -5.93 0.73
N VAL A 75 -9.96 -6.33 2.00
CA VAL A 75 -8.84 -6.20 2.93
C VAL A 75 -8.34 -7.60 3.28
N ALA A 76 -7.10 -7.90 2.94
CA ALA A 76 -6.44 -9.15 3.29
C ALA A 76 -5.86 -9.06 4.71
N ASP A 77 -6.11 -10.08 5.51
CA ASP A 77 -5.49 -10.25 6.81
C ASP A 77 -4.19 -11.03 6.70
N LEU A 78 -3.08 -10.51 7.20
CA LEU A 78 -1.79 -11.19 7.15
C LEU A 78 -1.72 -12.48 7.96
N GLU A 79 -2.64 -12.76 8.88
CA GLU A 79 -2.70 -14.04 9.59
C GLU A 79 -3.19 -15.18 8.70
N ASP A 80 -4.16 -14.91 7.82
CA ASP A 80 -4.87 -15.93 7.02
C ASP A 80 -4.54 -15.86 5.52
N ALA A 81 -4.08 -14.72 5.05
CA ALA A 81 -3.85 -14.47 3.65
C ALA A 81 -2.56 -15.10 3.15
N ARG A 82 -2.60 -15.52 1.89
CA ARG A 82 -1.45 -16.02 1.13
C ARG A 82 -1.00 -14.98 0.12
N ARG A 83 0.28 -15.00 -0.24
CA ARG A 83 0.85 -14.19 -1.33
C ARG A 83 -0.02 -14.31 -2.58
N GLY A 84 -0.33 -13.19 -3.21
CA GLY A 84 -1.13 -13.12 -4.43
C GLY A 84 -2.64 -13.27 -4.23
N CYS A 85 -3.16 -13.23 -3.00
CA CYS A 85 -4.60 -13.12 -2.79
C CYS A 85 -5.15 -11.81 -3.39
N GLU A 86 -6.39 -11.85 -3.88
CA GLU A 86 -7.07 -10.66 -4.41
C GLU A 86 -7.52 -9.75 -3.27
N ALA A 87 -6.91 -8.58 -3.18
CA ALA A 87 -7.26 -7.52 -2.24
C ALA A 87 -6.59 -6.21 -2.64
N ASP A 88 -7.09 -5.09 -2.11
CA ASP A 88 -6.52 -3.76 -2.31
C ASP A 88 -6.09 -3.12 -0.99
N ALA A 89 -6.12 -3.88 0.10
CA ALA A 89 -5.56 -3.48 1.39
C ALA A 89 -5.00 -4.70 2.12
N ALA A 90 -3.94 -4.48 2.89
CA ALA A 90 -3.29 -5.48 3.73
C ALA A 90 -3.30 -5.01 5.19
N PHE A 91 -3.77 -5.86 6.10
CA PHE A 91 -3.93 -5.56 7.53
C PHE A 91 -3.15 -6.54 8.40
N ALA A 92 -2.57 -6.04 9.49
CA ALA A 92 -1.98 -6.87 10.54
C ALA A 92 -2.21 -6.27 11.93
N ASP A 93 -2.41 -7.13 12.93
CA ASP A 93 -2.42 -6.78 14.35
C ASP A 93 -1.49 -7.67 15.20
N ARG A 94 -0.45 -8.20 14.57
CA ARG A 94 0.66 -8.94 15.18
C ARG A 94 1.99 -8.25 14.87
N PRO A 95 2.98 -8.29 15.78
CA PRO A 95 4.34 -7.86 15.49
C PRO A 95 4.97 -8.64 14.32
N ASP A 96 6.05 -8.10 13.76
CA ASP A 96 6.85 -8.76 12.72
C ASP A 96 6.04 -9.14 11.46
N ARG A 97 5.15 -8.23 11.08
CA ARG A 97 4.34 -8.30 9.85
C ARG A 97 4.58 -7.08 8.99
N VAL A 98 4.51 -7.27 7.67
CA VAL A 98 4.79 -6.22 6.68
C VAL A 98 3.64 -6.13 5.69
N CYS A 99 2.77 -5.14 5.88
CA CYS A 99 1.74 -4.79 4.91
C CYS A 99 2.37 -4.00 3.75
N ALA A 100 2.03 -4.35 2.52
CA ALA A 100 2.50 -3.64 1.33
C ALA A 100 1.39 -3.49 0.30
N VAL A 101 1.46 -2.37 -0.43
CA VAL A 101 0.68 -2.11 -1.63
C VAL A 101 1.60 -1.51 -2.68
N LEU A 102 1.38 -1.87 -3.93
CA LEU A 102 2.12 -1.38 -5.09
C LEU A 102 1.32 -0.27 -5.75
N THR A 103 1.98 0.84 -6.07
CA THR A 103 1.32 1.97 -6.75
C THR A 103 2.22 2.56 -7.81
N ALA A 104 1.58 3.04 -8.87
CA ALA A 104 2.10 4.02 -9.82
C ALA A 104 0.87 4.84 -10.23
N ASP A 105 0.74 6.06 -9.70
CA ASP A 105 -0.42 6.98 -9.79
C ASP A 105 -1.51 6.79 -8.72
N CYS A 106 -2.00 5.58 -8.44
CA CYS A 106 -3.02 5.35 -7.40
C CYS A 106 -2.53 5.78 -6.01
N LEU A 107 -3.43 6.22 -5.12
CA LEU A 107 -3.07 6.68 -3.77
C LEU A 107 -2.67 5.52 -2.85
N PRO A 108 -1.43 5.45 -2.34
CA PRO A 108 -1.12 4.62 -1.20
C PRO A 108 -1.53 5.33 0.09
N LEU A 109 -2.30 4.66 0.93
CA LEU A 109 -2.68 5.13 2.26
C LEU A 109 -2.12 4.17 3.31
N LEU A 110 -1.35 4.71 4.25
CA LEU A 110 -0.83 3.96 5.39
C LEU A 110 -1.64 4.34 6.63
N LEU A 111 -2.03 3.34 7.41
CA LEU A 111 -2.82 3.49 8.62
C LEU A 111 -2.12 2.77 9.78
N CYS A 112 -2.16 3.36 10.97
CA CYS A 112 -1.87 2.67 12.22
C CYS A 112 -2.77 3.17 13.34
N ASP A 113 -2.91 2.41 14.42
CA ASP A 113 -3.46 2.96 15.67
C ASP A 113 -2.39 3.72 16.47
N GLN A 114 -2.82 4.51 17.46
CA GLN A 114 -1.91 5.25 18.34
C GLN A 114 -1.07 4.37 19.27
N GLN A 115 -1.46 3.11 19.45
CA GLN A 115 -0.71 2.13 20.23
C GLN A 115 0.34 1.40 19.38
N GLY A 116 0.23 1.48 18.05
CA GLY A 116 1.09 0.76 17.11
C GLY A 116 0.87 -0.75 17.13
N GLU A 117 -0.30 -1.20 17.59
CA GLU A 117 -0.68 -2.61 17.60
C GLU A 117 -1.26 -3.04 16.25
N ARG A 118 -1.80 -2.09 15.48
CA ARG A 118 -2.53 -2.36 14.24
C ARG A 118 -1.99 -1.51 13.12
N ILE A 119 -1.71 -2.14 11.99
CA ILE A 119 -1.26 -1.46 10.78
C ILE A 119 -2.08 -1.90 9.57
N CYS A 120 -2.26 -0.98 8.62
CA CYS A 120 -2.84 -1.30 7.32
C CYS A 120 -2.18 -0.49 6.21
N ALA A 121 -1.93 -1.13 5.07
CA ALA A 121 -1.52 -0.47 3.83
C ALA A 121 -2.64 -0.63 2.81
N VAL A 122 -3.05 0.47 2.15
CA VAL A 122 -4.23 0.52 1.29
C VAL A 122 -3.86 1.09 -0.08
N HIS A 123 -4.23 0.36 -1.13
CA HIS A 123 -4.22 0.79 -2.52
C HIS A 123 -5.55 1.45 -2.85
N ALA A 124 -5.56 2.78 -2.84
CA ALA A 124 -6.74 3.59 -3.06
C ALA A 124 -6.78 4.16 -4.49
N GLY A 125 -6.92 3.27 -5.48
CA GLY A 125 -7.30 3.68 -6.84
C GLY A 125 -8.73 4.24 -6.87
N TRP A 126 -9.08 5.04 -7.90
CA TRP A 126 -10.38 5.73 -7.93
C TRP A 126 -11.60 4.80 -7.80
N ARG A 127 -11.53 3.58 -8.35
CA ARG A 127 -12.60 2.56 -8.21
C ARG A 127 -12.70 2.04 -6.77
N GLY A 128 -11.56 1.72 -6.15
CA GLY A 128 -11.50 1.27 -4.76
C GLY A 128 -11.96 2.35 -3.79
N LEU A 129 -11.57 3.61 -4.02
CA LEU A 129 -12.09 4.78 -3.30
C LEU A 129 -13.61 4.89 -3.41
N ALA A 130 -14.15 4.84 -4.64
CA ALA A 130 -15.60 4.89 -4.84
C ALA A 130 -16.36 3.67 -4.27
N SER A 131 -15.67 2.53 -4.11
CA SER A 131 -16.23 1.28 -3.57
C SER A 131 -16.02 1.12 -2.07
N GLY A 132 -15.37 2.09 -1.42
CA GLY A 132 -15.21 2.15 0.03
C GLY A 132 -14.04 1.33 0.59
N VAL A 133 -12.90 1.28 -0.09
CA VAL A 133 -11.69 0.55 0.39
C VAL A 133 -11.15 1.13 1.71
N ILE A 134 -11.24 2.45 1.89
CA ILE A 134 -10.79 3.11 3.13
C ILE A 134 -11.72 2.70 4.27
N GLU A 135 -13.03 2.75 4.06
CA GLU A 135 -14.05 2.35 5.03
C GLU A 135 -13.92 0.87 5.40
N ALA A 136 -13.57 0.01 4.43
CA ALA A 136 -13.28 -1.39 4.68
C ALA A 136 -12.04 -1.56 5.58
N ALA A 137 -10.95 -0.84 5.29
CA ALA A 137 -9.75 -0.85 6.11
C ALA A 137 -10.02 -0.33 7.54
N LEU A 138 -10.73 0.79 7.67
CA LEU A 138 -11.11 1.35 8.97
C LEU A 138 -11.99 0.39 9.78
N ARG A 139 -12.93 -0.32 9.15
CA ARG A 139 -13.73 -1.36 9.83
C ARG A 139 -12.86 -2.53 10.30
N ARG A 140 -11.86 -2.95 9.51
CA ARG A 140 -10.96 -4.05 9.89
C ARG A 140 -10.04 -3.66 11.07
N MET A 141 -9.55 -2.42 11.05
CA MET A 141 -8.66 -1.87 12.08
C MET A 141 -9.41 -1.48 13.36
N GLY A 142 -10.65 -1.02 13.23
CA GLY A 142 -11.42 -0.41 14.30
C GLY A 142 -11.51 -1.28 15.55
N ARG A 143 -11.20 -0.68 16.69
CA ARG A 143 -11.60 -1.14 18.02
C ARG A 143 -12.38 -0.02 18.71
N PRO A 144 -13.32 -0.34 19.61
CA PRO A 144 -13.96 0.68 20.42
C PRO A 144 -12.91 1.57 21.12
N GLY A 145 -12.99 2.88 20.90
CA GLY A 145 -12.07 3.86 21.50
C GLY A 145 -10.70 4.01 20.84
N SER A 146 -10.40 3.30 19.75
CA SER A 146 -9.12 3.45 19.05
C SER A 146 -9.10 4.69 18.15
N GLU A 147 -8.10 5.55 18.32
CA GLU A 147 -7.76 6.59 17.35
C GLU A 147 -6.77 6.04 16.32
N LEU A 148 -7.03 6.33 15.04
CA LEU A 148 -6.19 5.90 13.92
C LEU A 148 -5.45 7.09 13.34
N LEU A 149 -4.17 6.89 13.04
CA LEU A 149 -3.34 7.79 12.26
C LEU A 149 -3.39 7.36 10.79
N ALA A 150 -3.39 8.35 9.91
CA ALA A 150 -3.42 8.15 8.46
C ALA A 150 -2.33 8.98 7.80
N TRP A 151 -1.59 8.37 6.88
CA TRP A 151 -0.63 9.07 6.05
C TRP A 151 -0.86 8.76 4.57
N LEU A 152 -1.02 9.82 3.79
CA LEU A 152 -1.28 9.78 2.36
C LEU A 152 0.05 9.87 1.62
N GLY A 153 0.40 8.84 0.86
CA GLY A 153 1.64 8.81 0.11
C GLY A 153 1.54 9.43 -1.29
N PRO A 154 2.64 9.39 -2.05
CA PRO A 154 2.71 9.96 -3.39
C PRO A 154 1.67 9.34 -4.32
N ALA A 155 0.90 10.19 -4.99
CA ALA A 155 -0.15 9.82 -5.93
C ALA A 155 -0.18 10.82 -7.09
N ILE A 156 -0.90 10.51 -8.16
CA ILE A 156 -1.15 11.48 -9.22
C ILE A 156 -1.93 12.68 -8.69
N GLY A 157 -1.33 13.87 -8.83
CA GLY A 157 -1.92 15.12 -8.34
C GLY A 157 -3.12 15.60 -9.17
N PRO A 158 -3.94 16.53 -8.64
CA PRO A 158 -5.17 17.00 -9.29
C PRO A 158 -4.93 17.68 -10.64
N GLU A 159 -3.75 18.26 -10.86
CA GLU A 159 -3.39 18.91 -12.15
C GLU A 159 -3.16 17.90 -13.29
N ARG A 160 -2.85 16.65 -12.94
CA ARG A 160 -2.53 15.57 -13.89
C ARG A 160 -3.63 14.51 -13.95
N PHE A 161 -4.39 14.35 -12.86
CA PHE A 161 -5.50 13.41 -12.80
C PHE A 161 -6.71 13.93 -13.57
N ARG A 162 -6.83 13.51 -14.84
CA ARG A 162 -8.01 13.77 -15.66
C ARG A 162 -9.00 12.62 -15.48
N GLY A 163 -9.88 12.72 -14.50
CA GLY A 163 -11.00 11.79 -14.35
C GLY A 163 -11.90 11.86 -15.58
N GLY A 164 -12.03 10.78 -16.34
CA GLY A 164 -13.11 10.66 -17.33
C GLY A 164 -14.44 10.85 -16.61
N GLY A 165 -15.39 11.57 -17.22
CA GLY A 165 -16.58 12.18 -16.59
C GLY A 165 -17.52 11.32 -15.72
N GLY A 166 -17.23 10.04 -15.48
CA GLY A 166 -17.89 9.19 -14.48
C GLY A 166 -17.22 9.14 -13.09
N GLY A 167 -15.96 9.53 -12.95
CA GLY A 167 -15.20 9.35 -11.69
C GLY A 167 -15.57 10.32 -10.56
N ALA A 168 -15.93 11.56 -10.87
CA ALA A 168 -16.28 12.57 -9.86
C ALA A 168 -17.68 12.38 -9.25
N GLY A 169 -18.56 11.62 -9.93
CA GLY A 169 -19.94 11.36 -9.46
C GLY A 169 -20.03 10.29 -8.37
N GLY A 170 -19.07 9.37 -8.32
CA GLY A 170 -19.01 8.30 -7.32
C GLY A 170 -18.54 8.78 -5.94
N LEU A 171 -17.52 9.64 -5.89
CA LEU A 171 -16.99 10.20 -4.63
C LEU A 171 -17.95 11.18 -3.92
N ARG A 172 -19.04 11.60 -4.56
CA ARG A 172 -20.03 12.54 -4.01
C ARG A 172 -21.29 11.89 -3.47
N ARG A 173 -21.36 10.55 -3.43
CA ARG A 173 -22.52 9.84 -2.90
C ARG A 173 -22.22 9.38 -1.47
N PRO A 174 -22.93 9.87 -0.43
CA PRO A 174 -22.82 9.29 0.89
C PRO A 174 -23.26 7.83 0.81
N CYS A 175 -22.44 6.93 1.34
CA CYS A 175 -22.78 5.51 1.49
C CYS A 175 -24.14 5.38 2.21
N ARG A 176 -25.04 4.59 1.64
CA ARG A 176 -26.28 4.15 2.31
C ARG A 176 -25.99 2.92 3.15
#